data_AF-A0A537EVT6-F1
#
_entry.id   AF-A0A537EVT6-F1
#
_cell.length_a   1.000
_cell.length_b   1.000
_cell.length_c   1.000
_cell.angle_alpha   90.00
_cell.angle_beta   90.00
_cell.angle_gamma   90.00
#
_symmetry.space_group_name_H-M   'P 1'
#
loop_
_entity.id
_entity.type
_entity.pdbx_description
1 polymer ?
#
loop_
_entity_poly.entity_id
_entity_poly.type
_entity_poly.pdbx_seq_one_letter_code
_entity_poly.pdbx_strand_id
1 'polypeptide(L)' 'MSIAKTTIQVDEDIARLLEHLKRERALKSYSDALREILSESKTLKRSERGSLPRLKPFSREKIDRFD' A
#
# COMPACT_ATOMS: atom_id res chain seq x y z
N MET A 1 18.76 11.03 -2.57
CA MET A 1 18.41 9.59 -2.53
C MET A 1 18.39 9.09 -3.97
N SER A 2 19.32 8.22 -4.36
CA SER A 2 19.38 7.72 -5.74
C SER A 2 18.18 6.80 -5.99
N ILE A 3 17.43 7.07 -7.05
CA ILE A 3 16.31 6.22 -7.45
C ILE A 3 16.90 5.08 -8.26
N ALA A 4 17.06 3.90 -7.65
CA ALA A 4 17.38 2.68 -8.37
C ALA A 4 16.20 2.35 -9.30
N LYS A 5 16.43 2.44 -10.62
CA LYS A 5 15.45 2.04 -11.63
C LYS A 5 15.77 0.62 -12.07
N THR A 6 14.81 -0.28 -11.90
CA THR A 6 14.92 -1.66 -12.34
C THR A 6 13.82 -1.91 -13.36
N THR A 7 14.17 -2.52 -14.48
CA THR A 7 13.22 -2.97 -15.49
C THR A 7 12.81 -4.41 -15.17
N ILE A 8 11.51 -4.68 -15.19
CA ILE A 8 10.96 -6.03 -15.08
C ILE A 8 10.33 -6.42 -16.42
N GLN A 9 10.54 -7.67 -16.83
CA GLN A 9 9.79 -8.25 -17.93
C GLN A 9 8.60 -8.99 -17.36
N VAL A 10 7.44 -8.84 -18.01
CA VAL A 10 6.18 -9.45 -17.60
C VAL A 10 5.49 -10.04 -18.82
N ASP A 11 4.67 -11.06 -18.59
CA ASP A 11 3.86 -11.66 -19.64
C ASP A 11 2.81 -10.68 -20.19
N GLU A 12 2.34 -10.94 -21.41
CA GLU A 12 1.36 -10.08 -22.08
C GLU A 12 0.06 -9.95 -21.29
N ASP A 13 -0.40 -11.03 -20.67
CA ASP A 13 -1.61 -11.03 -19.84
C ASP A 13 -1.47 -10.09 -18.63
N ILE A 14 -0.30 -10.10 -17.97
CA ILE A 14 0.00 -9.21 -16.85
C ILE A 14 0.07 -7.75 -17.32
N ALA A 15 0.66 -7.50 -18.49
CA ALA A 15 0.70 -6.16 -19.07
C ALA A 15 -0.73 -5.62 -19.35
N ARG A 16 -1.63 -6.46 -19.87
CA ARG A 16 -3.04 -6.10 -20.09
C ARG A 16 -3.76 -5.78 -18.79
N LEU A 17 -3.54 -6.59 -17.73
CA LEU A 17 -4.12 -6.33 -16.41
C LEU A 17 -3.62 -5.02 -15.81
N LEU A 18 -2.33 -4.71 -15.93
CA LEU A 18 -1.77 -3.45 -15.46
C LEU A 18 -2.34 -2.22 -16.19
N GLU A 19 -2.53 -2.32 -17.51
CA GLU A 19 -3.16 -1.26 -18.30
C GLU A 19 -4.64 -1.09 -17.95
N HIS A 20 -5.36 -2.17 -17.69
CA HIS A 20 -6.74 -2.10 -17.21
C HIS A 20 -6.84 -1.39 -15.86
N LEU A 21 -6.03 -1.81 -14.88
CA LEU A 21 -6.00 -1.22 -13.54
C LEU A 21 -5.62 0.26 -13.58
N LYS A 22 -4.66 0.62 -14.45
CA LYS A 22 -4.28 2.02 -14.67
C LYS A 22 -5.46 2.86 -15.17
N ARG A 23 -6.28 2.34 -16.09
CA ARG A 23 -7.47 3.04 -16.61
C ARG A 23 -8.58 3.14 -15.57
N GLU A 24 -8.90 2.04 -14.90
CA GLU A 24 -9.95 2.01 -13.87
C GLU A 24 -9.68 3.02 -12.75
N ARG A 25 -8.42 3.15 -12.35
CA ARG A 25 -8.00 4.02 -11.24
C ARG A 25 -7.47 5.38 -11.69
N ALA A 26 -7.56 5.70 -12.99
CA ALA A 26 -7.06 6.93 -13.59
C ALA A 26 -5.59 7.27 -13.22
N LEU A 27 -4.73 6.24 -13.17
CA LEU A 27 -3.34 6.37 -12.75
C LEU A 27 -2.45 6.86 -13.90
N LYS A 28 -1.42 7.65 -13.55
CA LYS A 28 -0.52 8.28 -14.53
C LYS A 28 0.53 7.32 -15.07
N SER A 29 0.94 6.31 -14.30
CA SER A 29 2.00 5.38 -14.69
C SER A 29 1.77 3.95 -14.19
N TYR A 30 2.40 2.98 -14.86
CA TYR A 30 2.44 1.59 -14.38
C TYR A 30 3.16 1.46 -13.03
N SER A 31 4.12 2.35 -12.75
CA SER A 31 4.79 2.41 -11.46
C SER A 31 3.83 2.75 -10.33
N ASP A 32 2.86 3.64 -10.58
CA ASP A 32 1.85 4.01 -9.59
C ASP A 32 0.86 2.85 -9.38
N ALA A 33 0.46 2.16 -10.45
CA ALA A 33 -0.35 0.95 -10.38
C ALA A 33 0.32 -0.14 -9.53
N LEU A 34 1.62 -0.40 -9.75
CA LEU A 34 2.38 -1.36 -8.96
C LEU A 34 2.52 -0.94 -7.48
N ARG A 35 2.69 0.36 -7.21
CA ARG A 35 2.75 0.86 -5.83
C ARG A 35 1.44 0.66 -5.09
N GLU A 36 0.29 0.85 -5.74
CA GLU A 36 -1.01 0.59 -5.14
C GLU A 36 -1.22 -0.89 -4.86
N ILE A 37 -0.91 -1.78 -5.82
CA ILE A 37 -1.02 -3.23 -5.60
C ILE A 37 -0.12 -3.68 -4.43
N LEU A 38 1.11 -3.16 -4.38
CA LEU A 38 2.05 -3.47 -3.29
C LEU A 38 1.61 -2.87 -1.96
N SER A 39 1.01 -1.68 -1.95
CA SER A 39 0.49 -1.09 -0.72
C SER A 39 -0.73 -1.86 -0.23
N GLU A 40 -1.66 -2.25 -1.09
CA GLU A 40 -2.83 -3.06 -0.73
C GLU A 40 -2.45 -4.45 -0.20
N SER A 41 -1.47 -5.11 -0.83
CA SER A 41 -1.00 -6.43 -0.40
C SER A 41 -0.17 -6.40 0.88
N LYS A 42 0.62 -5.34 1.11
CA LYS A 42 1.45 -5.19 2.33
C LYS A 42 0.74 -4.49 3.47
N THR A 43 -0.33 -3.75 3.20
CA THR A 43 -1.16 -3.19 4.26
C THR A 43 -1.94 -4.34 4.85
N LEU A 44 -1.54 -4.77 6.05
CA LEU A 44 -2.33 -5.68 6.87
C LEU A 44 -3.76 -5.11 6.94
N LYS A 45 -4.71 -5.78 6.29
CA LYS A 45 -6.13 -5.48 6.47
C LYS A 45 -6.36 -5.44 7.98
N ARG A 46 -6.91 -4.34 8.50
CA ARG A 46 -7.25 -4.19 9.93
C ARG A 46 -7.80 -5.52 10.39
N SER A 47 -7.10 -6.13 11.34
CA SER A 47 -7.45 -7.46 11.84
C SER A 47 -8.92 -7.45 12.29
N GLU A 48 -9.82 -7.97 11.46
CA GLU A 48 -11.18 -8.31 11.90
C GLU A 48 -11.16 -9.48 12.90
N ARG A 49 -10.01 -10.13 13.06
CA ARG A 49 -9.72 -11.19 14.04
C ARG A 49 -8.96 -10.68 15.28
N GLY A 50 -9.09 -9.39 15.61
CA GLY A 50 -8.57 -8.80 16.83
C GLY A 50 -9.73 -8.43 17.75
N SER A 51 -9.58 -8.64 19.06
CA SER A 51 -10.66 -8.49 20.05
C SER A 51 -11.31 -7.10 20.12
N LEU A 52 -10.74 -6.05 19.50
CA LEU A 52 -11.25 -4.67 19.56
C LEU A 52 -10.97 -3.87 18.27
N PRO A 53 -11.72 -4.09 17.16
CA PRO A 53 -11.50 -3.44 15.86
C PRO A 53 -11.79 -1.92 15.85
N ARG A 54 -12.45 -1.41 16.89
CA ARG A 54 -12.78 0.00 17.08
C ARG A 54 -11.82 0.75 18.01
N LEU A 55 -10.81 0.08 18.58
CA LEU A 55 -9.86 0.74 19.46
C LEU A 55 -9.03 1.74 18.65
N LYS A 56 -8.97 2.99 19.12
CA LYS A 56 -8.08 3.99 18.52
C LYS A 56 -6.62 3.51 18.71
N PRO A 57 -5.73 3.68 17.72
CA PRO A 57 -4.32 3.40 17.89
C PRO A 57 -3.79 4.08 19.15
N PHE A 58 -2.98 3.37 19.93
CA PHE A 58 -2.33 3.95 21.09
C PHE A 58 -1.47 5.14 20.64
N SER A 59 -1.84 6.35 21.05
CA SER A 59 -1.00 7.53 20.92
C SER A 59 -0.32 7.76 22.26
N ARG A 60 1.01 7.66 22.28
CA ARG A 60 1.80 7.95 23.47
C ARG A 60 1.63 9.43 23.80
N GLU A 61 0.92 9.75 24.87
CA GLU A 61 0.82 11.12 25.36
C GLU A 61 2.23 11.60 25.77
N LYS A 62 2.61 12.81 25.35
CA LYS A 62 3.95 13.39 25.61
C LYS A 62 4.19 13.73 27.09
N ILE A 63 3.22 13.51 27.96
CA ILE A 63 3.31 13.81 29.39
C ILE A 63 3.57 12.49 30.08
N ASP A 64 4.86 12.17 30.22
CA ASP A 64 5.32 11.20 31.20
C ASP A 64 5.06 11.85 32.56
N ARG A 65 3.96 11.49 33.25
CA ARG A 65 3.70 11.98 34.60
C ARG A 65 4.73 11.35 35.53
N PHE A 66 5.84 12.07 35.71
CA PHE A 66 6.69 11.97 36.88
C PHE A 66 6.45 13.21 37.73
N ASP A 67 5.35 13.16 38.47
CA ASP A 67 5.13 13.96 39.67
C ASP A 67 4.71 13.01 40.81
#